data_AF-A0A377DQ62-F1
#
_entry.id   AF-A0A377DQ62-F1
#
_cell.length_a   1.000
_cell.length_b   1.000
_cell.length_c   1.000
_cell.angle_alpha   90.00
_cell.angle_beta   90.00
_cell.angle_gamma   90.00
#
_symmetry.space_group_name_H-M   'P 1'
#
loop_
_entity.id
_entity.type
_entity.pdbx_description
1 polymer ?
#
loop_
_entity_poly.entity_id
_entity_poly.type
_entity_poly.pdbx_seq_one_letter_code
_entity_poly.pdbx_strand_id
1 'polypeptide(L)'
;MPQQNYLDELTPAFTSLLAIKEASRCLLCHDAPCSQACPAQTDPGKFIRSIYFRNFKGAAETIRENNALGAVCARVCPTEKLCQSGCTRAGVDAPIDIGRLQRFVTDFEQQTGMEIYQPGTKTLGKVAIIGAGPAGLQASVTLTNQGYDVTIYEKEAHPGGWLRKRYSAIPVTAISAGCRDRPY
;
A
#
# COMPACT_ATOMS: atom_id res chain seq x y z
N MET A 1 0.66 23.92 -22.08
CA MET A 1 0.19 22.66 -21.46
C MET A 1 1.44 21.92 -20.98
N PRO A 2 1.48 21.36 -19.76
CA PRO A 2 2.63 20.57 -19.36
C PRO A 2 2.81 19.43 -20.36
N GLN A 3 4.03 19.22 -20.81
CA GLN A 3 4.36 18.18 -21.79
C GLN A 3 4.18 16.82 -21.12
N GLN A 4 3.08 16.13 -21.46
CA GLN A 4 2.72 14.85 -20.87
C GLN A 4 3.58 13.77 -21.51
N ASN A 5 4.47 13.16 -20.73
CA ASN A 5 5.31 12.07 -21.20
C ASN A 5 4.50 10.78 -21.25
N TYR A 6 4.86 9.87 -22.17
CA TYR A 6 4.18 8.58 -22.33
C TYR A 6 4.17 7.73 -21.05
N LEU A 7 5.15 7.93 -20.17
CA LEU A 7 5.32 7.18 -18.93
C LEU A 7 4.59 7.82 -17.73
N ASP A 8 3.98 8.99 -17.90
CA ASP A 8 3.29 9.67 -16.82
C ASP A 8 2.04 8.89 -16.42
N GLU A 9 1.77 8.82 -15.11
CA GLU A 9 0.57 8.18 -14.61
C GLU A 9 -0.69 8.91 -15.13
N LEU A 10 -1.56 8.19 -15.85
CA LEU A 10 -2.75 8.76 -16.48
C LEU A 10 -3.73 9.39 -15.47
N THR A 11 -3.85 8.77 -14.30
CA THR A 11 -4.70 9.28 -13.23
C THR A 11 -3.82 10.03 -12.24
N PRO A 12 -4.06 11.31 -11.95
CA PRO A 12 -3.29 12.04 -10.95
C PRO A 12 -3.71 11.63 -9.53
N ALA A 13 -2.74 11.64 -8.60
CA ALA A 13 -3.02 11.51 -7.17
C ALA A 13 -3.96 12.63 -6.69
N PHE A 14 -4.68 12.39 -5.59
CA PHE A 14 -5.41 13.47 -4.94
C PHE A 14 -4.44 14.47 -4.30
N THR A 15 -4.81 15.74 -4.34
CA THR A 15 -4.24 16.72 -3.40
C THR A 15 -4.83 16.49 -2.01
N SER A 16 -4.21 17.03 -0.96
CA SER A 16 -4.74 16.94 0.41
C SER A 16 -6.19 17.41 0.53
N LEU A 17 -6.53 18.52 -0.12
CA LEU A 17 -7.90 19.05 -0.15
C LEU A 17 -8.88 18.08 -0.83
N LEU A 18 -8.50 17.53 -2.00
CA LEU A 18 -9.34 16.58 -2.72
C LEU A 18 -9.50 15.26 -1.96
N ALA A 19 -8.44 14.78 -1.31
CA ALA A 19 -8.48 13.57 -0.49
C ALA A 19 -9.41 13.74 0.71
N ILE A 20 -9.34 14.87 1.42
CA ILE A 20 -10.26 15.18 2.52
C ILE A 20 -11.70 15.30 2.01
N LYS A 21 -11.92 15.97 0.87
CA LYS A 21 -13.24 16.10 0.26
C LYS A 21 -13.84 14.74 -0.07
N GLU A 22 -13.07 13.85 -0.68
CA GLU A 22 -13.51 12.51 -1.02
C GLU A 22 -13.74 11.65 0.22
N ALA A 23 -12.84 11.70 1.21
CA ALA A 23 -13.04 11.03 2.50
C ALA A 23 -14.29 11.53 3.24
N SER A 24 -14.64 12.80 3.08
CA SER A 24 -15.86 13.41 3.65
C SER A 24 -17.16 12.88 3.04
N ARG A 25 -17.09 12.19 1.89
CA ARG A 25 -18.23 11.46 1.34
C ARG A 25 -18.42 10.10 2.00
N CYS A 26 -17.43 9.57 2.72
CA CYS A 26 -17.54 8.25 3.33
C CYS A 26 -18.64 8.25 4.40
N LEU A 27 -19.49 7.21 4.40
CA LEU A 27 -20.56 7.04 5.39
C LEU A 27 -20.04 6.57 6.76
N LEU A 28 -18.74 6.32 6.88
CA LEU A 28 -18.07 5.83 8.10
C LEU A 28 -18.77 4.61 8.72
N CYS A 29 -19.19 3.68 7.86
CA CYS A 29 -19.91 2.44 8.23
C CYS A 29 -19.23 1.74 9.42
N HIS A 30 -20.03 1.28 10.40
CA HIS A 30 -19.53 0.51 11.54
C HIS A 30 -18.92 -0.82 11.07
N ASP A 31 -19.73 -1.65 10.39
CA ASP A 31 -19.29 -2.90 9.78
C ASP A 31 -18.96 -2.66 8.31
N ALA A 32 -17.83 -1.99 8.05
CA ALA A 32 -17.47 -1.51 6.73
C ALA A 32 -17.38 -2.65 5.69
N PRO A 33 -18.32 -2.76 4.73
CA PRO A 33 -18.31 -3.85 3.75
C PRO A 33 -17.12 -3.74 2.78
N CYS A 34 -16.63 -2.53 2.53
CA CYS A 34 -15.40 -2.31 1.78
C CYS A 34 -14.15 -2.91 2.46
N SER A 35 -14.14 -2.97 3.80
CA SER A 35 -13.07 -3.61 4.57
C SER A 35 -13.14 -5.13 4.50
N GLN A 36 -14.34 -5.70 4.51
CA GLN A 36 -14.56 -7.16 4.33
C GLN A 36 -14.23 -7.62 2.90
N ALA A 37 -14.46 -6.77 1.90
CA ALA A 37 -14.16 -7.08 0.50
C ALA A 37 -12.67 -6.95 0.13
N CYS A 38 -11.81 -6.47 1.04
CA CYS A 38 -10.38 -6.30 0.78
C CYS A 38 -9.62 -7.61 1.09
N PRO A 39 -9.05 -8.31 0.08
CA PRO A 39 -8.34 -9.57 0.33
C PRO A 39 -7.06 -9.39 1.15
N ALA A 40 -6.46 -8.20 1.10
CA ALA A 40 -5.27 -7.85 1.86
C ALA A 40 -5.57 -7.34 3.28
N GLN A 41 -6.85 -7.32 3.70
CA GLN A 41 -7.27 -6.89 5.03
C GLN A 41 -6.69 -5.52 5.45
N THR A 42 -6.60 -4.59 4.50
CA THR A 42 -6.01 -3.24 4.67
C THR A 42 -6.95 -2.25 5.37
N ASP A 43 -8.17 -2.67 5.70
CA ASP A 43 -9.20 -1.88 6.40
C ASP A 43 -9.45 -0.45 5.83
N PRO A 44 -10.00 -0.34 4.60
CA PRO A 44 -10.55 0.89 4.03
C PRO A 44 -11.37 1.75 4.98
N GLY A 45 -12.28 1.16 5.75
CA GLY A 45 -13.11 1.91 6.71
C GLY A 45 -12.27 2.69 7.71
N LYS A 46 -11.26 2.05 8.31
CA LYS A 46 -10.36 2.66 9.29
C LYS A 46 -9.44 3.71 8.68
N PHE A 47 -8.75 3.42 7.57
CA PHE A 47 -7.81 4.43 7.03
C PHE A 47 -8.53 5.64 6.42
N ILE A 48 -9.72 5.48 5.82
CA ILE A 48 -10.50 6.60 5.28
C ILE A 48 -11.01 7.48 6.42
N ARG A 49 -11.41 6.89 7.55
CA ARG A 49 -11.75 7.64 8.77
C ARG A 49 -10.56 8.47 9.27
N SER A 50 -9.35 7.91 9.23
CA SER A 50 -8.13 8.66 9.57
C SER A 50 -7.90 9.85 8.62
N ILE A 51 -8.09 9.68 7.31
CA ILE A 51 -8.03 10.79 6.32
C ILE A 51 -9.08 11.86 6.62
N TYR A 52 -10.32 11.45 6.95
CA TYR A 52 -11.42 12.36 7.31
C TYR A 52 -11.03 13.29 8.47
N PHE A 53 -10.39 12.75 9.51
CA PHE A 53 -9.88 13.53 10.65
C PHE A 53 -8.48 14.13 10.41
N ARG A 54 -7.98 14.13 9.17
CA ARG A 54 -6.67 14.67 8.78
C ARG A 54 -5.48 13.98 9.47
N ASN A 55 -5.69 12.78 9.99
CA ASN A 55 -4.64 11.94 10.54
C ASN A 55 -4.02 11.06 9.43
N PHE A 56 -3.20 11.67 8.57
CA PHE A 56 -2.58 10.95 7.44
C PHE A 56 -1.57 9.89 7.90
N LYS A 57 -0.88 10.14 9.03
CA LYS A 57 0.02 9.15 9.63
C LYS A 57 -0.73 7.91 10.07
N GLY A 58 -1.82 8.06 10.82
CA GLY A 58 -2.66 6.94 11.24
C GLY A 58 -3.32 6.19 10.08
N ALA A 59 -3.62 6.90 8.97
CA ALA A 59 -4.06 6.25 7.74
C ALA A 59 -2.95 5.38 7.13
N ALA A 60 -1.71 5.89 7.09
CA ALA A 60 -0.56 5.15 6.59
C ALA A 60 -0.24 3.94 7.48
N GLU A 61 -0.24 4.10 8.81
CA GLU A 61 -0.10 3.01 9.80
C GLU A 61 -1.13 1.90 9.53
N THR A 62 -2.40 2.26 9.39
CA THR A 62 -3.48 1.30 9.10
C THR A 62 -3.23 0.53 7.79
N ILE A 63 -2.78 1.21 6.73
CA ILE A 63 -2.47 0.54 5.46
C ILE A 63 -1.28 -0.43 5.64
N ARG A 64 -0.24 0.00 6.35
CA ARG A 64 1.00 -0.76 6.53
C ARG A 64 0.88 -1.90 7.54
N GLU A 65 -0.15 -1.94 8.39
CA GLU A 65 -0.44 -3.04 9.32
C GLU A 65 -0.42 -4.40 8.60
N ASN A 66 -1.14 -4.51 7.47
CA ASN A 66 -1.27 -5.76 6.71
C ASN A 66 -0.78 -5.68 5.26
N ASN A 67 -0.50 -4.48 4.73
CA ASN A 67 -0.14 -4.29 3.33
C ASN A 67 1.20 -3.54 3.17
N ALA A 68 2.28 -4.29 3.12
CA ALA A 68 3.62 -3.78 2.87
C ALA A 68 3.78 -3.20 1.45
N LEU A 69 2.88 -3.55 0.53
CA LEU A 69 2.89 -3.09 -0.85
C LEU A 69 1.77 -2.07 -1.11
N GLY A 70 1.34 -1.33 -0.08
CA GLY A 70 0.24 -0.37 -0.15
C GLY A 70 0.34 0.59 -1.33
N ALA A 71 1.53 1.13 -1.61
CA ALA A 71 1.76 2.07 -2.72
C ALA A 71 1.54 1.43 -4.11
N VAL A 72 1.90 0.15 -4.26
CA VAL A 72 1.68 -0.62 -5.47
C VAL A 72 0.19 -0.96 -5.60
N CYS A 73 -0.41 -1.52 -4.54
CA CYS A 73 -1.82 -1.87 -4.52
C CYS A 73 -2.71 -0.68 -4.88
N ALA A 74 -2.37 0.53 -4.43
CA ALA A 74 -3.10 1.74 -4.76
C ALA A 74 -3.14 2.09 -6.27
N ARG A 75 -2.23 1.52 -7.07
CA ARG A 75 -2.11 1.76 -8.52
C ARG A 75 -2.64 0.62 -9.38
N VAL A 76 -2.56 -0.62 -8.89
CA VAL A 76 -2.86 -1.81 -9.71
C VAL A 76 -4.06 -2.62 -9.22
N CYS A 77 -4.56 -2.36 -8.00
CA CYS A 77 -5.67 -3.11 -7.45
C CYS A 77 -6.94 -2.83 -8.29
N PRO A 78 -7.66 -3.86 -8.75
CA PRO A 78 -8.94 -3.69 -9.44
C PRO A 78 -10.03 -3.36 -8.41
N THR A 79 -9.99 -2.16 -7.86
CA THR A 79 -10.82 -1.74 -6.71
C THR A 79 -12.31 -1.85 -7.01
N GLU A 80 -12.70 -1.64 -8.27
CA GLU A 80 -14.07 -1.73 -8.77
C GLU A 80 -14.65 -3.15 -8.65
N LYS A 81 -13.78 -4.17 -8.58
CA LYS A 81 -14.17 -5.57 -8.36
C LYS A 81 -14.05 -6.01 -6.90
N LEU A 82 -13.41 -5.19 -6.05
CA LEU A 82 -13.04 -5.53 -4.68
C LEU A 82 -13.65 -4.54 -3.68
N CYS A 83 -12.83 -3.70 -3.04
CA CYS A 83 -13.29 -2.85 -1.94
C CYS A 83 -14.35 -1.81 -2.36
N GLN A 84 -14.32 -1.31 -3.61
CA GLN A 84 -15.33 -0.37 -4.09
C GLN A 84 -16.64 -1.05 -4.47
N SER A 85 -16.61 -2.31 -4.94
CA SER A 85 -17.84 -3.07 -5.22
C SER A 85 -18.65 -3.32 -3.94
N GLY A 86 -17.96 -3.52 -2.82
CA GLY A 86 -18.57 -3.66 -1.50
C GLY A 86 -19.00 -2.33 -0.85
N CYS A 87 -18.69 -1.16 -1.42
CA CYS A 87 -18.98 0.12 -0.75
C CYS A 87 -20.49 0.40 -0.70
N THR A 88 -21.07 0.58 0.50
CA THR A 88 -22.50 0.91 0.69
C THR A 88 -22.94 2.13 -0.12
N ARG A 89 -22.04 3.10 -0.31
CA ARG A 89 -22.33 4.33 -1.06
C ARG A 89 -22.55 4.09 -2.56
N ALA A 90 -22.08 2.97 -3.11
CA ALA A 90 -22.32 2.58 -4.49
C ALA A 90 -23.83 2.45 -4.81
N GLY A 91 -24.67 2.14 -3.82
CA GLY A 91 -26.13 2.08 -3.98
C GLY A 91 -26.84 3.44 -3.82
N VAL A 92 -26.13 4.52 -3.53
CA VAL A 92 -26.69 5.86 -3.31
C VAL A 92 -26.32 6.80 -4.45
N ASP A 93 -25.02 6.97 -4.72
CA ASP A 93 -24.50 7.80 -5.80
C ASP A 93 -23.32 7.11 -6.49
N ALA A 94 -22.12 7.17 -5.89
CA ALA A 94 -20.91 6.57 -6.40
C ALA A 94 -20.08 6.03 -5.23
N PRO A 95 -19.37 4.90 -5.41
CA PRO A 95 -18.48 4.39 -4.39
C PRO A 95 -17.37 5.40 -4.10
N ILE A 96 -16.82 5.33 -2.89
CA ILE A 96 -15.66 6.12 -2.51
C ILE A 96 -14.46 5.71 -3.37
N ASP A 97 -13.65 6.67 -3.78
CA ASP A 97 -12.41 6.39 -4.51
C ASP A 97 -11.29 5.88 -3.58
N ILE A 98 -11.47 4.65 -3.06
CA ILE A 98 -10.58 3.99 -2.10
C ILE A 98 -9.16 3.88 -2.66
N GLY A 99 -9.00 3.54 -3.94
CA GLY A 99 -7.69 3.39 -4.59
C GLY A 99 -6.90 4.69 -4.59
N ARG A 100 -7.51 5.81 -5.01
CA ARG A 100 -6.83 7.11 -5.01
C ARG A 100 -6.61 7.68 -3.62
N LEU A 101 -7.50 7.38 -2.65
CA LEU A 101 -7.26 7.72 -1.25
C LEU A 101 -6.05 6.97 -0.68
N GLN A 102 -5.95 5.66 -0.95
CA GLN A 102 -4.79 4.86 -0.55
C GLN A 102 -3.52 5.40 -1.20
N ARG A 103 -3.58 5.75 -2.50
CA ARG A 103 -2.44 6.33 -3.22
C ARG A 103 -2.00 7.64 -2.59
N PHE A 104 -2.94 8.55 -2.32
CA PHE A 104 -2.64 9.81 -1.66
C PHE A 104 -1.88 9.60 -0.35
N VAL A 105 -2.35 8.68 0.50
CA VAL A 105 -1.69 8.40 1.78
C VAL A 105 -0.29 7.82 1.58
N THR A 106 -0.12 6.86 0.67
CA THR A 106 1.19 6.24 0.44
C THR A 106 2.18 7.15 -0.27
N ASP A 107 1.69 8.04 -1.14
CA ASP A 107 2.54 9.05 -1.78
C ASP A 107 2.94 10.13 -0.75
N PHE A 108 2.01 10.51 0.14
CA PHE A 108 2.29 11.44 1.24
C PHE A 108 3.31 10.86 2.23
N GLU A 109 3.17 9.59 2.61
CA GLU A 109 4.14 8.85 3.43
C GLU A 109 5.55 8.92 2.82
N GLN A 110 5.69 8.64 1.52
CA GLN A 110 6.98 8.69 0.83
C GLN A 110 7.56 10.10 0.74
N GLN A 111 6.74 11.10 0.39
CA GLN A 111 7.18 12.48 0.23
C GLN A 111 7.62 13.12 1.55
N THR A 112 7.00 12.72 2.65
CA THR A 112 7.30 13.25 3.99
C THR A 112 8.32 12.42 4.76
N GLY A 113 8.74 11.28 4.22
CA GLY A 113 9.68 10.38 4.89
C GLY A 113 9.12 9.81 6.20
N MET A 114 7.82 9.54 6.27
CA MET A 114 7.19 9.03 7.48
C MET A 114 7.77 7.67 7.88
N GLU A 115 8.26 7.60 9.13
CA GLU A 115 8.64 6.34 9.76
C GLU A 115 7.40 5.65 10.33
N ILE A 116 6.79 4.78 9.52
CA ILE A 116 5.65 3.94 9.90
C ILE A 116 6.10 2.56 10.36
N TYR A 117 7.13 2.03 9.69
CA TYR A 117 7.62 0.69 9.91
C TYR A 117 8.60 0.64 11.09
N GLN A 118 8.30 -0.19 12.08
CA GLN A 118 9.18 -0.44 13.23
C GLN A 118 9.51 -1.94 13.29
N PRO A 119 10.70 -2.36 12.84
CA PRO A 119 11.07 -3.76 12.87
C PRO A 119 11.14 -4.28 14.31
N GLY A 120 10.71 -5.52 14.51
CA GLY A 120 10.84 -6.21 15.79
C GLY A 120 12.31 -6.50 16.13
N THR A 121 12.55 -6.90 17.38
CA THR A 121 13.88 -7.36 17.82
C THR A 121 14.22 -8.67 17.14
N LYS A 122 15.42 -8.79 16.57
CA LYS A 122 15.89 -9.96 15.80
C LYS A 122 16.29 -11.16 16.69
N THR A 123 15.37 -11.62 17.53
CA THR A 123 15.64 -12.61 18.59
C THR A 123 15.06 -13.99 18.28
N LEU A 124 14.14 -14.12 17.32
CA LEU A 124 13.43 -15.37 17.05
C LEU A 124 14.15 -16.33 16.09
N GLY A 125 15.31 -15.94 15.57
CA GLY A 125 16.11 -16.75 14.65
C GLY A 125 16.17 -16.17 13.23
N LYS A 126 16.72 -16.94 12.31
CA LYS A 126 17.00 -16.50 10.93
C LYS A 126 16.04 -17.16 9.95
N VAL A 127 15.54 -16.39 8.98
CA VAL A 127 14.67 -16.89 7.90
C VAL A 127 15.23 -16.46 6.55
N ALA A 128 15.31 -17.41 5.62
CA ALA A 128 15.64 -17.14 4.22
C ALA A 128 14.36 -17.17 3.37
N ILE A 129 14.14 -16.14 2.57
CA ILE A 129 13.04 -16.05 1.59
C ILE A 129 13.66 -16.09 0.19
N ILE A 130 13.16 -16.98 -0.66
CA ILE A 130 13.61 -17.08 -2.05
C ILE A 130 12.60 -16.35 -2.95
N GLY A 131 13.06 -15.29 -3.61
CA GLY A 131 12.29 -14.43 -4.51
C GLY A 131 11.83 -13.13 -3.84
N ALA A 132 12.18 -11.99 -4.45
CA ALA A 132 11.77 -10.64 -4.07
C ALA A 132 10.55 -10.16 -4.88
N GLY A 133 9.61 -11.06 -5.15
CA GLY A 133 8.28 -10.73 -5.68
C GLY A 133 7.33 -10.21 -4.60
N PRO A 134 6.07 -9.89 -4.95
CA PRO A 134 5.09 -9.34 -4.00
C PRO A 134 4.90 -10.22 -2.75
N ALA A 135 4.80 -11.53 -2.93
CA ALA A 135 4.63 -12.48 -1.84
C ALA A 135 5.85 -12.49 -0.91
N GLY A 136 7.06 -12.54 -1.46
CA GLY A 136 8.30 -12.55 -0.67
C GLY A 136 8.53 -11.24 0.10
N LEU A 137 8.21 -10.11 -0.52
CA LEU A 137 8.29 -8.78 0.11
C LEU A 137 7.26 -8.62 1.24
N GLN A 138 6.03 -9.09 1.05
CA GLN A 138 5.03 -9.05 2.14
C GLN A 138 5.43 -9.99 3.29
N ALA A 139 5.89 -11.20 2.97
CA ALA A 139 6.34 -12.16 3.97
C ALA A 139 7.53 -11.64 4.78
N SER A 140 8.48 -10.96 4.12
CA SER A 140 9.66 -10.42 4.80
C SER A 140 9.31 -9.36 5.84
N VAL A 141 8.40 -8.45 5.51
CA VAL A 141 7.90 -7.41 6.42
C VAL A 141 7.20 -8.04 7.61
N THR A 142 6.31 -8.99 7.34
CA THR A 142 5.53 -9.68 8.38
C THR A 142 6.45 -10.40 9.37
N LEU A 143 7.44 -11.17 8.88
CA LEU A 143 8.37 -11.91 9.71
C LEU A 143 9.36 -11.00 10.44
N THR A 144 9.80 -9.91 9.81
CA THR A 144 10.70 -8.95 10.45
C THR A 144 9.97 -8.21 11.58
N ASN A 145 8.68 -7.88 11.42
CA ASN A 145 7.85 -7.32 12.49
C ASN A 145 7.66 -8.29 13.66
N GLN A 146 7.58 -9.59 13.38
CA GLN A 146 7.51 -10.62 14.41
C GLN A 146 8.84 -10.81 15.17
N GLY A 147 9.97 -10.34 14.63
CA GLY A 147 11.29 -10.43 15.29
C GLY A 147 12.23 -11.48 14.71
N TYR A 148 12.00 -11.93 13.47
CA TYR A 148 12.94 -12.77 12.73
C TYR A 148 14.01 -11.94 12.02
N ASP A 149 15.23 -12.46 11.93
CA ASP A 149 16.27 -11.94 11.05
C ASP A 149 16.08 -12.51 9.63
N VAL A 150 15.34 -11.76 8.80
CA VAL A 150 14.97 -12.18 7.45
C VAL A 150 16.04 -11.78 6.43
N THR A 151 16.40 -12.70 5.54
CA THR A 151 17.22 -12.45 4.35
C THR A 151 16.44 -12.87 3.11
N ILE A 152 16.35 -11.98 2.11
CA ILE A 152 15.70 -12.27 0.82
C ILE A 152 16.79 -12.55 -0.21
N TYR A 153 16.65 -13.64 -0.96
CA TYR A 153 17.50 -14.01 -2.07
C TYR A 153 16.72 -13.83 -3.37
N GLU A 154 17.22 -12.99 -4.27
CA GLU A 154 16.62 -12.74 -5.58
C GLU A 154 17.62 -13.12 -6.68
N LYS A 155 17.12 -13.70 -7.77
CA LYS A 155 17.92 -14.05 -8.94
C LYS A 155 18.23 -12.82 -9.79
N GLU A 156 17.25 -11.93 -9.92
CA GLU A 156 17.35 -10.71 -10.71
C GLU A 156 18.16 -9.62 -9.98
N ALA A 157 18.71 -8.66 -10.73
CA ALA A 157 19.50 -7.58 -10.14
C ALA A 157 18.70 -6.61 -9.25
N HIS A 158 17.36 -6.66 -9.28
CA HIS A 158 16.52 -5.74 -8.52
C HIS A 158 15.23 -6.44 -8.05
N PRO A 159 14.70 -6.05 -6.88
CA PRO A 159 13.46 -6.61 -6.35
C PRO A 159 12.22 -6.12 -7.12
N GLY A 160 11.09 -6.80 -6.91
CA GLY A 160 9.77 -6.46 -7.46
C GLY A 160 9.16 -7.53 -8.36
N GLY A 161 9.93 -8.55 -8.75
CA GLY A 161 9.45 -9.68 -9.54
C GLY A 161 8.70 -9.26 -10.80
N TRP A 162 7.53 -9.87 -11.05
CA TRP A 162 6.69 -9.59 -12.21
C TRP A 162 6.22 -8.14 -12.28
N LEU A 163 5.96 -7.50 -11.14
CA LEU A 163 5.48 -6.11 -11.09
C LEU A 163 6.50 -5.15 -11.73
N ARG A 164 7.78 -5.30 -11.40
CA ARG A 164 8.83 -4.45 -11.96
C ARG A 164 9.03 -4.72 -13.46
N LYS A 165 8.93 -5.97 -13.90
CA LYS A 165 9.10 -6.34 -15.32
C LYS A 165 7.99 -5.81 -16.21
N ARG A 166 6.76 -5.72 -15.69
CA ARG A 166 5.58 -5.34 -16.49
C ARG A 166 5.17 -3.87 -16.31
N TYR A 167 5.44 -3.27 -15.16
CA TYR A 167 5.04 -1.90 -14.83
C TYR A 167 6.28 -1.04 -14.54
N SER A 168 6.93 -0.54 -15.60
CA SER A 168 8.12 0.31 -15.49
C SER A 168 7.89 1.64 -14.75
N ALA A 169 6.63 2.09 -14.64
CA ALA A 169 6.26 3.36 -14.02
C ALA A 169 5.85 3.23 -12.54
N ILE A 170 5.78 2.01 -11.97
CA ILE A 170 5.39 1.84 -10.56
C ILE A 170 6.65 1.86 -9.70
N PRO A 171 6.77 2.79 -8.73
CA PRO A 171 7.87 2.77 -7.78
C PRO A 171 7.71 1.53 -6.90
N VAL A 172 8.52 0.50 -7.17
CA VAL A 172 8.82 -0.55 -6.18
C VAL A 172 9.83 0.07 -5.23
N THR A 173 9.38 1.02 -4.42
CA THR A 173 10.23 1.58 -3.37
C THR A 173 10.50 0.44 -2.39
N ALA A 174 11.76 0.04 -2.37
CA ALA A 174 12.23 -1.08 -1.59
C ALA A 174 11.84 -0.86 -0.13
N ILE A 175 11.09 -1.81 0.42
CA ILE A 175 11.07 -2.03 1.86
C ILE A 175 12.54 -2.15 2.26
N SER A 176 13.04 -1.21 3.05
CA SER A 176 14.41 -1.15 3.56
C SER A 176 14.71 -2.25 4.59
N ALA A 177 14.03 -3.39 4.50
CA ALA A 177 14.27 -4.57 5.32
C ALA A 177 15.40 -5.39 4.68
N GLY A 178 16.64 -4.94 4.86
CA GLY A 178 17.81 -5.82 4.88
C GLY A 178 18.02 -6.74 3.67
N CYS A 179 17.62 -6.33 2.47
CA CYS A 179 17.96 -7.02 1.23
C CYS A 179 19.48 -6.86 1.01
N ARG A 180 20.26 -7.72 1.67
CA ARG A 180 21.69 -7.81 1.42
C ARG A 180 21.82 -8.58 0.12
N ASP A 181 22.25 -7.90 -0.93
CA ASP A 181 22.74 -8.51 -2.15
C ASP A 181 23.94 -9.39 -1.80
N ARG A 182 23.67 -10.64 -1.41
CA ARG A 182 24.69 -11.68 -1.35
C ARG A 182 24.53 -12.51 -2.62
N PRO A 183 25.42 -12.36 -3.61
CA PRO A 183 25.49 -13.34 -4.68
C PRO A 183 25.75 -14.72 -4.04
N TYR A 184 25.12 -15.74 -4.62
CA TYR A 184 25.41 -17.14 -4.29
C TYR A 184 26.90 -17.44 -4.37
#